data_AF-A0A0U5H6E9-F1
#
_entry.id   AF-A0A0U5H6E9-F1
#
_cell.length_a   1.000
_cell.length_b   1.000
_cell.length_c   1.000
_cell.angle_alpha   90.00
_cell.angle_beta   90.00
_cell.angle_gamma   90.00
#
_symmetry.space_group_name_H-M   'P 1'
#
loop_
_entity.id
_entity.type
_entity.pdbx_description
1 polymer ?
#
loop_
_entity_poly.entity_id
_entity_poly.type
_entity_poly.pdbx_seq_one_letter_code
_entity_poly.pdbx_strand_id
1 'polypeptide(L)'
;MSGRNAADTDGQSENGATPRGLQPRVVLALVLVAALGGAWLTHRGQPLATKLLPWATAVTTGALAGGVYWRLVLFDADAFDRAEHRRAVRARWRRLETALVWAVTLSSGAYLVAGTTAPVPGFGRPVVVAGTVAVVACWYGHRRFGDARTNHRKRALRAGVFTGSVAVIAGFAWLETATTTLDWVVRLGHVAALAVWLGGAVWHNFVVLPTIRAHPDAAAAVKSQAHAFRRHLPVVIVVLFATGVYQTGRLVGYSMTALTGTTVGHVVTGKLVVLAALTGLVAINVKKNP
;
A
#
# COMPACT_ATOMS: atom_id res chain seq x y z
N MET A 1 43.28 -41.58 38.16
CA MET A 1 41.81 -41.67 38.34
C MET A 1 41.24 -40.30 38.04
N SER A 2 40.75 -40.07 36.81
CA SER A 2 39.37 -40.35 36.35
C SER A 2 38.39 -39.29 36.89
N GLY A 3 37.67 -38.49 36.10
CA GLY A 3 37.49 -38.46 34.66
C GLY A 3 37.09 -37.05 34.19
N ARG A 4 37.63 -36.67 33.02
CA ARG A 4 37.26 -35.47 32.25
C ARG A 4 35.92 -35.75 31.59
N ASN A 5 34.88 -34.99 31.95
CA ASN A 5 33.62 -34.98 31.22
C ASN A 5 33.85 -34.32 29.87
N ALA A 6 33.97 -35.15 28.84
CA ALA A 6 33.80 -34.75 27.45
C ALA A 6 32.32 -34.38 27.26
N ALA A 7 32.04 -33.08 27.33
CA ALA A 7 30.76 -32.52 26.92
C ALA A 7 30.72 -32.52 25.38
N ASP A 8 30.13 -33.58 24.85
CA ASP A 8 29.15 -33.59 23.76
C ASP A 8 29.03 -32.25 22.99
N THR A 9 29.90 -32.06 22.00
CA THR A 9 29.75 -31.05 20.95
C THR A 9 29.20 -31.71 19.69
N ASP A 10 28.04 -32.35 19.79
CA ASP A 10 27.25 -32.78 18.64
C ASP A 10 25.84 -32.25 18.82
N GLY A 11 25.44 -31.29 18.00
CA GLY A 11 24.08 -30.77 18.07
C GLY A 11 23.86 -29.48 17.30
N GLN A 12 23.52 -29.64 16.03
CA GLN A 12 22.69 -28.68 15.28
C GLN A 12 23.38 -27.41 14.81
N SER A 13 24.27 -27.56 13.82
CA SER A 13 24.15 -26.74 12.62
C SER A 13 22.85 -27.13 11.88
N GLU A 14 21.70 -26.85 12.51
CA GLU A 14 20.47 -26.64 11.76
C GLU A 14 20.75 -25.42 10.88
N ASN A 15 21.27 -25.68 9.69
CA ASN A 15 20.99 -24.92 8.50
C ASN A 15 19.47 -24.89 8.36
N GLY A 16 18.84 -24.06 9.17
CA GLY A 16 17.46 -23.69 9.09
C GLY A 16 17.32 -23.05 7.74
N ALA A 17 17.00 -23.86 6.74
CA ALA A 17 16.46 -23.43 5.48
C ALA A 17 15.15 -22.74 5.86
N THR A 18 15.26 -21.46 6.23
CA THR A 18 14.14 -20.59 6.50
C THR A 18 13.22 -20.78 5.31
N PRO A 19 11.98 -21.29 5.51
CA PRO A 19 11.08 -21.56 4.41
C PRO A 19 11.06 -20.30 3.56
N ARG A 20 11.44 -20.42 2.29
CA ARG A 20 11.64 -19.29 1.37
C ARG A 20 10.31 -18.57 1.21
N GLY A 21 10.03 -17.65 2.13
CA GLY A 21 8.89 -16.77 2.06
C GLY A 21 9.03 -15.92 0.80
N LEU A 22 7.90 -15.63 0.17
CA LEU A 22 7.85 -14.73 -0.97
C LEU A 22 8.53 -13.41 -0.60
N GLN A 23 9.57 -13.04 -1.34
CA GLN A 23 10.35 -11.84 -1.02
C GLN A 23 9.42 -10.62 -1.05
N PRO A 24 9.46 -9.72 -0.05
CA PRO A 24 8.57 -8.56 0.01
C PRO A 24 8.58 -7.66 -1.23
N ARG A 25 9.68 -7.68 -2.00
CA ARG A 25 9.81 -6.99 -3.29
C ARG A 25 8.96 -7.64 -4.38
N VAL A 26 8.89 -8.97 -4.41
CA VAL A 26 8.05 -9.71 -5.35
C VAL A 26 6.57 -9.45 -5.05
N VAL A 27 6.18 -9.43 -3.77
CA VAL A 27 4.80 -9.07 -3.38
C VAL A 27 4.45 -7.66 -3.85
N LEU A 28 5.33 -6.68 -3.64
CA LEU A 28 5.12 -5.32 -4.11
C LEU A 28 4.99 -5.26 -5.64
N ALA A 29 5.86 -5.96 -6.37
CA ALA A 29 5.79 -6.02 -7.84
C ALA A 29 4.47 -6.64 -8.32
N LEU A 30 4.03 -7.74 -7.70
CA LEU A 30 2.76 -8.39 -8.03
C LEU A 30 1.57 -7.46 -7.80
N VAL A 31 1.54 -6.73 -6.67
CA VAL A 31 0.48 -5.75 -6.38
C VAL A 31 0.48 -4.62 -7.42
N LEU A 32 1.64 -4.09 -7.78
CA LEU A 32 1.76 -3.00 -8.77
C LEU A 32 1.32 -3.44 -10.18
N VAL A 33 1.74 -4.65 -10.60
CA VAL A 33 1.34 -5.23 -11.89
C VAL A 33 -0.15 -5.55 -11.91
N ALA A 34 -0.70 -6.10 -10.83
CA ALA A 34 -2.14 -6.35 -10.72
C ALA A 34 -2.94 -5.02 -10.74
N ALA A 35 -2.47 -3.97 -10.08
CA ALA A 35 -3.07 -2.64 -10.14
C ALA A 35 -3.01 -2.07 -11.56
N LEU A 36 -1.87 -2.20 -12.25
CA LEU A 36 -1.69 -1.75 -13.63
C LEU A 36 -2.64 -2.48 -14.58
N GLY A 37 -2.75 -3.81 -14.45
CA GLY A 37 -3.74 -4.59 -15.19
C GLY A 37 -5.18 -4.11 -14.95
N GLY A 38 -5.47 -3.54 -13.78
CA GLY A 38 -6.79 -2.96 -13.47
C GLY A 38 -7.05 -1.70 -14.28
N ALA A 39 -6.13 -0.74 -14.19
CA ALA A 39 -6.22 0.49 -14.98
C ALA A 39 -6.24 0.20 -16.48
N TRP A 40 -5.46 -0.77 -16.95
CA TRP A 40 -5.43 -1.16 -18.35
C TRP A 40 -6.78 -1.69 -18.85
N LEU A 41 -7.47 -2.47 -18.02
CA LEU A 41 -8.81 -2.98 -18.33
C LEU A 41 -9.86 -1.88 -18.27
N THR A 42 -9.82 -1.01 -17.25
CA THR A 42 -10.78 0.10 -17.09
C THR A 42 -10.73 1.08 -18.26
N HIS A 43 -9.54 1.39 -18.78
CA HIS A 43 -9.37 2.34 -19.88
C HIS A 43 -9.00 1.63 -21.20
N ARG A 44 -9.60 0.46 -21.46
CA ARG A 44 -9.37 -0.28 -22.72
C ARG A 44 -9.76 0.60 -23.92
N GLY A 45 -8.96 0.53 -24.99
CA GLY A 45 -9.15 1.35 -26.19
C GLY A 45 -8.66 2.80 -26.09
N GLN A 46 -8.28 3.27 -24.89
CA GLN A 46 -7.75 4.62 -24.69
C GLN A 46 -6.23 4.71 -24.93
N PRO A 47 -5.68 5.92 -25.17
CA PRO A 47 -4.24 6.15 -25.26
C PRO A 47 -3.48 5.68 -24.02
N LEU A 48 -2.17 5.40 -24.18
CA LEU A 48 -1.32 4.92 -23.08
C LEU A 48 -1.33 5.87 -21.88
N ALA A 49 -1.31 7.19 -22.11
CA ALA A 49 -1.35 8.19 -21.05
C ALA A 49 -2.61 8.06 -20.17
N THR A 50 -3.78 7.88 -20.78
CA THR A 50 -5.06 7.70 -20.08
C THR A 50 -5.11 6.42 -19.24
N LYS A 51 -4.28 5.42 -19.54
CA LYS A 51 -4.15 4.20 -18.74
C LYS A 51 -3.15 4.37 -17.59
N LEU A 52 -2.03 5.04 -17.86
CA LEU A 52 -0.94 5.18 -16.90
C LEU A 52 -1.20 6.25 -15.84
N LEU A 53 -1.88 7.36 -16.18
CA LEU A 53 -2.14 8.45 -15.22
C LEU A 53 -3.05 8.04 -14.06
N PRO A 54 -4.19 7.36 -14.27
CA PRO A 54 -5.02 6.88 -13.17
C PRO A 54 -4.29 5.85 -12.31
N TRP A 55 -3.53 4.94 -12.95
CA TRP A 55 -2.70 3.96 -12.24
C TRP A 55 -1.65 4.65 -11.37
N ALA A 56 -0.89 5.59 -11.93
CA ALA A 56 0.13 6.34 -11.20
C ALA A 56 -0.49 7.10 -10.04
N THR A 57 -1.61 7.78 -10.25
CA THR A 57 -2.34 8.53 -9.21
C THR A 57 -2.78 7.62 -8.08
N ALA A 58 -3.39 6.47 -8.40
CA ALA A 58 -3.83 5.49 -7.40
C ALA A 58 -2.65 4.89 -6.62
N VAL A 59 -1.55 4.55 -7.30
CA VAL A 59 -0.34 3.97 -6.69
C VAL A 59 0.36 4.98 -5.79
N THR A 60 0.63 6.20 -6.27
CA THR A 60 1.36 7.21 -5.49
C THR A 60 0.54 7.67 -4.29
N THR A 61 -0.75 7.91 -4.49
CA THR A 61 -1.64 8.34 -3.41
C THR A 61 -1.89 7.21 -2.43
N GLY A 62 -2.07 5.98 -2.91
CA GLY A 62 -2.23 4.80 -2.06
C GLY A 62 -0.98 4.51 -1.23
N ALA A 63 0.21 4.60 -1.82
CA ALA A 63 1.47 4.45 -1.10
C ALA A 63 1.66 5.54 -0.04
N LEU A 64 1.31 6.80 -0.34
CA LEU A 64 1.36 7.90 0.62
C LEU A 64 0.35 7.71 1.75
N ALA A 65 -0.94 7.58 1.43
CA ALA A 65 -2.02 7.43 2.40
C ALA A 65 -1.80 6.21 3.30
N GLY A 66 -1.52 5.06 2.70
CA GLY A 66 -1.23 3.84 3.44
C GLY A 66 0.05 3.97 4.27
N GLY A 67 1.14 4.48 3.71
CA GLY A 67 2.39 4.64 4.48
C GLY A 67 2.25 5.61 5.67
N VAL A 68 1.48 6.69 5.51
CA VAL A 68 1.14 7.61 6.62
C VAL A 68 0.25 6.90 7.64
N TYR A 69 -0.75 6.14 7.21
CA TYR A 69 -1.59 5.31 8.10
C TYR A 69 -0.74 4.34 8.93
N TRP A 70 0.16 3.59 8.28
CA TRP A 70 1.10 2.69 8.95
C TRP A 70 1.92 3.45 9.99
N ARG A 71 2.44 4.63 9.64
CA ARG A 71 3.21 5.46 10.56
C ARG A 71 2.41 6.04 11.73
N LEU A 72 1.15 6.40 11.53
CA LEU A 72 0.33 7.09 12.53
C LEU A 72 -0.41 6.15 13.46
N VAL A 73 -0.83 5.00 12.95
CA VAL A 73 -1.76 4.10 13.63
C VAL A 73 -1.08 2.82 14.09
N LEU A 74 -0.13 2.30 13.30
CA LEU A 74 0.40 0.94 13.49
C LEU A 74 1.88 0.90 13.86
N PHE A 75 2.61 1.99 13.60
CA PHE A 75 4.00 2.11 14.01
C PHE A 75 4.07 2.49 15.48
N ASP A 76 4.46 1.51 16.29
CA ASP A 76 4.81 1.73 17.68
C ASP A 76 6.28 2.17 17.75
N ALA A 77 6.49 3.45 18.04
CA ALA A 77 7.83 4.00 18.16
C ALA A 77 8.53 3.54 19.45
N ASP A 78 7.77 3.16 20.47
CA ASP A 78 8.29 2.79 21.78
C ASP A 78 8.80 1.35 21.78
N ALA A 79 8.31 0.51 20.87
CA ALA A 79 8.85 -0.82 20.58
C ALA A 79 10.32 -0.83 20.08
N PHE A 80 10.91 0.32 19.81
CA PHE A 80 12.33 0.44 19.45
C PHE A 80 13.13 0.96 20.65
N ASP A 81 13.86 0.10 21.35
CA ASP A 81 14.59 0.46 22.57
C ASP A 81 15.65 1.55 22.35
N ARG A 82 16.36 1.49 21.21
CA ARG A 82 17.48 2.40 20.90
C ARG A 82 17.03 3.64 20.12
N ALA A 83 17.44 4.81 20.60
CA ALA A 83 17.16 6.10 19.94
C ALA A 83 17.69 6.17 18.50
N GLU A 84 18.80 5.47 18.22
CA GLU A 84 19.40 5.35 16.89
C GLU A 84 18.48 4.67 15.88
N HIS A 85 17.85 3.54 16.25
CA HIS A 85 16.92 2.83 15.37
C HIS A 85 15.74 3.73 15.01
N ARG A 86 15.19 4.45 16.01
CA ARG A 86 14.11 5.43 15.82
C ARG A 86 14.54 6.56 14.88
N ARG A 87 15.80 7.02 14.95
CA ARG A 87 16.33 8.05 14.02
C ARG A 87 16.44 7.49 12.59
N ALA A 88 16.95 6.27 12.43
CA ALA A 88 17.11 5.63 11.12
C ALA A 88 15.76 5.42 10.41
N VAL A 89 14.75 4.89 11.11
CA VAL A 89 13.37 4.74 10.59
C VAL A 89 12.80 6.09 10.17
N ARG A 90 12.90 7.10 11.05
CA ARG A 90 12.41 8.46 10.75
C ARG A 90 13.09 9.07 9.53
N ALA A 91 14.40 8.90 9.39
CA ALA A 91 15.16 9.44 8.26
C ALA A 91 14.75 8.77 6.94
N ARG A 92 14.60 7.44 6.92
CA ARG A 92 14.15 6.69 5.73
C ARG A 92 12.74 7.08 5.31
N TRP A 93 11.79 7.07 6.25
CA TRP A 93 10.42 7.50 5.97
C TRP A 93 10.39 8.94 5.47
N ARG A 94 11.16 9.86 6.06
CA ARG A 94 11.20 11.26 5.62
C ARG A 94 11.61 11.40 4.15
N ARG A 95 12.58 10.62 3.67
CA ARG A 95 12.97 10.64 2.24
C ARG A 95 11.84 10.10 1.37
N LEU A 96 11.30 8.94 1.72
CA LEU A 96 10.19 8.30 1.01
C LEU A 96 8.94 9.19 0.96
N GLU A 97 8.52 9.76 2.08
CA GLU A 97 7.39 10.69 2.20
C GLU A 97 7.55 11.90 1.28
N THR A 98 8.77 12.45 1.17
CA THR A 98 9.05 13.55 0.22
C THR A 98 8.81 13.12 -1.22
N ALA A 99 9.36 11.97 -1.61
CA ALA A 99 9.21 11.44 -2.95
C ALA A 99 7.73 11.15 -3.27
N LEU A 100 6.98 10.58 -2.31
CA LEU A 100 5.57 10.28 -2.47
C LEU A 100 4.68 11.53 -2.55
N VAL A 101 4.95 12.58 -1.76
CA VAL A 101 4.21 13.85 -1.86
C VAL A 101 4.39 14.49 -3.23
N TRP A 102 5.63 14.54 -3.74
CA TRP A 102 5.87 15.04 -5.09
C TRP A 102 5.22 14.15 -6.15
N ALA A 103 5.34 12.83 -6.02
CA ALA A 103 4.72 11.90 -6.96
C ALA A 103 3.20 12.05 -6.99
N VAL A 104 2.53 12.21 -5.85
CA VAL A 104 1.08 12.50 -5.75
C VAL A 104 0.73 13.83 -6.41
N THR A 105 1.52 14.87 -6.15
CA THR A 105 1.27 16.21 -6.72
C THR A 105 1.35 16.17 -8.24
N LEU A 106 2.40 15.55 -8.78
CA LEU A 106 2.62 15.43 -10.21
C LEU A 106 1.59 14.51 -10.88
N SER A 107 1.31 13.34 -10.31
CA SER A 107 0.37 12.38 -10.88
C SER A 107 -1.07 12.92 -10.85
N SER A 108 -1.51 13.51 -9.73
CA SER A 108 -2.84 14.11 -9.61
C SER A 108 -3.01 15.31 -10.54
N GLY A 109 -1.99 16.19 -10.63
CA GLY A 109 -2.01 17.31 -11.56
C GLY A 109 -2.11 16.87 -13.02
N ALA A 110 -1.26 15.91 -13.42
CA ALA A 110 -1.30 15.34 -14.77
C ALA A 110 -2.63 14.63 -15.07
N TYR A 111 -3.19 13.90 -14.10
CA TYR A 111 -4.51 13.28 -14.24
C TYR A 111 -5.64 14.30 -14.41
N LEU A 112 -5.62 15.41 -13.66
CA LEU A 112 -6.64 16.46 -13.77
C LEU A 112 -6.60 17.21 -15.11
N VAL A 113 -5.40 17.38 -15.68
CA VAL A 113 -5.18 18.09 -16.95
C VAL A 113 -5.41 17.17 -18.16
N ALA A 114 -4.83 15.97 -18.16
CA ALA A 114 -4.81 15.08 -19.33
C ALA A 114 -5.74 13.87 -19.22
N GLY A 115 -6.23 13.55 -18.03
CA GLY A 115 -6.98 12.31 -17.76
C GLY A 115 -8.49 12.40 -17.98
N THR A 116 -9.07 13.58 -18.19
CA THR A 116 -10.53 13.76 -18.33
C THR A 116 -10.88 14.60 -19.55
N THR A 117 -11.13 13.92 -20.68
CA THR A 117 -11.59 14.56 -21.93
C THR A 117 -13.07 14.94 -21.87
N ALA A 118 -13.86 14.30 -21.01
CA ALA A 118 -15.25 14.65 -20.76
C ALA A 118 -15.39 15.36 -19.39
N PRO A 119 -16.13 16.48 -19.30
CA PRO A 119 -16.51 17.06 -18.01
C PRO A 119 -17.36 16.05 -17.25
N VAL A 120 -16.82 15.48 -16.17
CA VAL A 120 -17.60 14.71 -15.20
C VAL A 120 -18.22 15.72 -14.23
N PRO A 121 -19.55 15.90 -14.23
CA PRO A 121 -20.19 16.76 -13.23
C PRO A 121 -19.98 16.20 -11.82
N GLY A 122 -19.89 17.10 -10.83
CA GLY A 122 -19.81 16.75 -9.41
C GLY A 122 -18.53 17.17 -8.71
N PHE A 123 -18.30 16.60 -7.53
CA PHE A 123 -17.28 17.06 -6.57
C PHE A 123 -15.90 16.43 -6.77
N GLY A 124 -15.73 15.48 -7.70
CA GLY A 124 -14.49 14.73 -7.85
C GLY A 124 -13.25 15.61 -8.10
N ARG A 125 -13.30 16.48 -9.12
CA ARG A 125 -12.20 17.42 -9.44
C ARG A 125 -11.85 18.35 -8.28
N PRO A 126 -12.79 19.13 -7.70
CA PRO A 126 -12.46 20.04 -6.60
C PRO A 126 -11.94 19.29 -5.36
N VAL A 127 -12.43 18.08 -5.08
CA VAL A 127 -11.93 17.26 -3.97
C VAL A 127 -10.51 16.76 -4.21
N VAL A 128 -10.16 16.33 -5.42
CA VAL A 128 -8.76 15.98 -5.76
C VAL A 128 -7.85 17.20 -5.59
N VAL A 129 -8.23 18.36 -6.15
CA VAL A 129 -7.45 19.60 -6.03
C VAL A 129 -7.25 19.99 -4.56
N ALA A 130 -8.33 20.07 -3.78
CA ALA A 130 -8.27 20.43 -2.37
C ALA A 130 -7.44 19.43 -1.56
N GLY A 131 -7.59 18.12 -1.82
CA GLY A 131 -6.81 17.08 -1.19
C GLY A 131 -5.32 17.17 -1.51
N THR A 132 -4.94 17.39 -2.77
CA THR A 132 -3.55 17.57 -3.19
C THR A 132 -2.92 18.82 -2.56
N VAL A 133 -3.64 19.94 -2.55
CA VAL A 133 -3.19 21.18 -1.88
C VAL A 133 -3.00 20.95 -0.38
N ALA A 134 -3.94 20.28 0.29
CA ALA A 134 -3.83 19.95 1.71
C ALA A 134 -2.62 19.04 1.99
N VAL A 135 -2.35 18.03 1.16
CA VAL A 135 -1.16 17.17 1.27
C VAL A 135 0.12 18.00 1.24
N VAL A 136 0.27 18.88 0.24
CA VAL A 136 1.47 19.72 0.08
C VAL A 136 1.61 20.72 1.22
N ALA A 137 0.54 21.43 1.57
CA ALA A 137 0.55 22.45 2.61
C ALA A 137 0.85 21.86 3.99
N CYS A 138 0.21 20.75 4.36
CA CYS A 138 0.45 20.07 5.63
C CYS A 138 1.84 19.43 5.70
N TRP A 139 2.33 18.84 4.60
CA TRP A 139 3.69 18.31 4.51
C TRP A 139 4.74 19.41 4.66
N TYR A 140 4.58 20.52 3.92
CA TYR A 140 5.46 21.68 4.00
C TYR A 140 5.46 22.27 5.42
N GLY A 141 4.28 22.45 6.03
CA GLY A 141 4.16 22.91 7.41
C GLY A 141 4.86 21.97 8.40
N HIS A 142 4.74 20.65 8.21
CA HIS A 142 5.45 19.67 9.04
C HIS A 142 6.98 19.79 8.88
N ARG A 143 7.48 20.12 7.67
CA ARG A 143 8.92 20.34 7.44
C ARG A 143 9.43 21.64 8.02
N ARG A 144 8.73 22.74 7.77
CA ARG A 144 9.17 24.09 8.17
C ARG A 144 9.18 24.29 9.68
N PHE A 145 8.31 23.59 10.39
CA PHE A 145 8.07 23.81 11.81
C PHE A 145 8.29 22.55 12.69
N GLY A 146 8.88 21.51 12.12
CA GLY A 146 8.99 20.18 12.72
C GLY A 146 9.94 20.09 13.91
N ASP A 147 10.94 20.97 14.01
CA ASP A 147 11.96 20.86 15.07
C ASP A 147 11.66 21.74 16.30
N ALA A 148 10.86 22.80 16.14
CA ALA A 148 10.60 23.79 17.20
C ALA A 148 9.24 23.65 17.93
N ARG A 149 8.40 22.65 17.60
CA ARG A 149 7.00 22.60 18.06
C ARG A 149 6.63 21.33 18.83
N THR A 150 5.58 21.43 19.66
CA THR A 150 5.00 20.37 20.49
C THR A 150 4.56 19.13 19.68
N ASN A 151 4.56 17.96 20.33
CA ASN A 151 4.20 16.67 19.70
C ASN A 151 2.79 16.67 19.07
N HIS A 152 1.82 17.37 19.68
CA HIS A 152 0.45 17.47 19.19
C HIS A 152 0.37 18.08 17.78
N ARG A 153 1.06 19.20 17.54
CA ARG A 153 1.01 19.89 16.24
C ARG A 153 1.68 19.09 15.13
N LYS A 154 2.75 18.34 15.43
CA LYS A 154 3.38 17.42 14.45
C LYS A 154 2.41 16.31 14.07
N ARG A 155 1.67 15.76 15.03
CA ARG A 155 0.65 14.74 14.79
C ARG A 155 -0.51 15.30 13.95
N ALA A 156 -1.01 16.49 14.28
CA ALA A 156 -2.06 17.16 13.53
C ALA A 156 -1.68 17.43 12.06
N LEU A 157 -0.46 17.92 11.80
CA LEU A 157 0.01 18.15 10.43
C LEU A 157 0.12 16.84 9.63
N ARG A 158 0.58 15.75 10.24
CA ARG A 158 0.58 14.44 9.57
C ARG A 158 -0.81 13.87 9.35
N ALA A 159 -1.72 14.07 10.31
CA ALA A 159 -3.13 13.74 10.12
C ALA A 159 -3.71 14.54 8.94
N GLY A 160 -3.33 15.81 8.78
CA GLY A 160 -3.67 16.61 7.59
C GLY A 160 -3.16 16.00 6.27
N VAL A 161 -1.92 15.51 6.23
CA VAL A 161 -1.40 14.78 5.06
C VAL A 161 -2.23 13.52 4.78
N PHE A 162 -2.58 12.76 5.83
CA PHE A 162 -3.42 11.57 5.70
C PHE A 162 -4.82 11.90 5.17
N THR A 163 -5.52 12.84 5.81
CA THR A 163 -6.85 13.30 5.41
C THR A 163 -6.86 13.86 3.99
N GLY A 164 -5.86 14.67 3.61
CA GLY A 164 -5.70 15.16 2.25
C GLY A 164 -5.53 14.02 1.24
N SER A 165 -4.74 12.99 1.57
CA SER A 165 -4.55 11.83 0.70
C SER A 165 -5.83 10.99 0.56
N VAL A 166 -6.61 10.84 1.65
CA VAL A 166 -7.92 10.18 1.62
C VAL A 166 -8.91 10.97 0.76
N ALA A 167 -8.91 12.30 0.84
CA ALA A 167 -9.70 13.16 -0.02
C ALA A 167 -9.33 12.95 -1.50
N VAL A 168 -8.03 12.91 -1.84
CA VAL A 168 -7.59 12.59 -3.21
C VAL A 168 -8.12 11.23 -3.67
N ILE A 169 -8.05 10.19 -2.84
CA ILE A 169 -8.60 8.86 -3.18
C ILE A 169 -10.12 8.92 -3.41
N ALA A 170 -10.86 9.63 -2.56
CA ALA A 170 -12.31 9.77 -2.69
C ALA A 170 -12.74 10.53 -3.94
N GLY A 171 -12.06 11.64 -4.25
CA GLY A 171 -12.29 12.42 -5.46
C GLY A 171 -11.87 11.66 -6.72
N PHE A 172 -10.75 10.95 -6.69
CA PHE A 172 -10.31 10.05 -7.76
C PHE A 172 -11.32 8.94 -8.01
N ALA A 173 -11.81 8.28 -6.95
CA ALA A 173 -12.82 7.24 -7.07
C ALA A 173 -14.10 7.76 -7.73
N TRP A 174 -14.51 8.99 -7.43
CA TRP A 174 -15.66 9.63 -8.08
C TRP A 174 -15.43 9.87 -9.56
N LEU A 175 -14.27 10.41 -9.94
CA LEU A 175 -13.93 10.70 -11.33
C LEU A 175 -13.85 9.43 -12.20
N GLU A 176 -13.43 8.32 -11.61
CA GLU A 176 -13.29 7.04 -12.30
C GLU A 176 -14.60 6.28 -12.50
N THR A 177 -15.64 6.58 -11.71
CA THR A 177 -16.93 5.90 -11.83
C THR A 177 -17.99 6.80 -12.43
N ALA A 178 -18.15 8.04 -11.92
CA ALA A 178 -19.08 9.07 -12.42
C ALA A 178 -20.53 8.60 -12.64
N THR A 179 -20.93 7.46 -12.06
CA THR A 179 -22.20 6.77 -12.32
C THR A 179 -23.08 6.83 -11.08
N THR A 180 -22.99 5.81 -10.22
CA THR A 180 -23.87 5.62 -9.06
C THR A 180 -23.10 5.77 -7.76
N THR A 181 -23.80 6.10 -6.68
CA THR A 181 -23.22 6.12 -5.33
C THR A 181 -22.62 4.76 -4.96
N LEU A 182 -23.25 3.67 -5.37
CA LEU A 182 -22.74 2.32 -5.13
C LEU A 182 -21.41 2.09 -5.87
N ASP A 183 -21.33 2.43 -7.15
CA ASP A 183 -20.09 2.31 -7.93
C ASP A 183 -18.96 3.12 -7.28
N TRP A 184 -19.26 4.35 -6.85
CA TRP A 184 -18.31 5.20 -6.13
C TRP A 184 -17.83 4.57 -4.81
N VAL A 185 -18.74 4.07 -3.97
CA VAL A 185 -18.40 3.42 -2.70
C VAL A 185 -17.56 2.16 -2.93
N VAL A 186 -17.91 1.34 -3.92
CA VAL A 186 -17.13 0.15 -4.27
C VAL A 186 -15.74 0.52 -4.76
N ARG A 187 -15.61 1.55 -5.62
CA ARG A 187 -14.32 2.05 -6.10
C ARG A 187 -13.47 2.62 -4.97
N LEU A 188 -14.07 3.42 -4.10
CA LEU A 188 -13.42 3.99 -2.92
C LEU A 188 -12.91 2.88 -2.01
N GLY A 189 -13.74 1.89 -1.68
CA GLY A 189 -13.36 0.73 -0.88
C GLY A 189 -12.20 -0.05 -1.51
N HIS A 190 -12.25 -0.28 -2.84
CA HIS A 190 -11.18 -0.98 -3.57
C HIS A 190 -9.85 -0.22 -3.50
N VAL A 191 -9.85 1.08 -3.83
CA VAL A 191 -8.63 1.90 -3.86
C VAL A 191 -8.11 2.13 -2.43
N ALA A 192 -8.98 2.28 -1.43
CA ALA A 192 -8.57 2.39 -0.04
C ALA A 192 -7.93 1.10 0.49
N ALA A 193 -8.50 -0.07 0.16
CA ALA A 193 -7.90 -1.36 0.52
C ALA A 193 -6.54 -1.56 -0.17
N LEU A 194 -6.44 -1.20 -1.47
CA LEU A 194 -5.17 -1.18 -2.19
C LEU A 194 -4.16 -0.23 -1.52
N ALA A 195 -4.58 0.96 -1.09
CA ALA A 195 -3.73 1.93 -0.40
C ALA A 195 -3.16 1.36 0.90
N VAL A 196 -3.98 0.70 1.73
CA VAL A 196 -3.51 0.07 2.97
C VAL A 196 -2.49 -1.02 2.69
N TRP A 197 -2.74 -1.91 1.71
CA TRP A 197 -1.80 -2.95 1.32
C TRP A 197 -0.50 -2.36 0.79
N LEU A 198 -0.61 -1.51 -0.23
CA LEU A 198 0.53 -0.93 -0.93
C LEU A 198 1.38 -0.09 0.01
N GLY A 199 0.76 0.76 0.83
CA GLY A 199 1.47 1.53 1.85
C GLY A 199 2.20 0.65 2.85
N GLY A 200 1.62 -0.48 3.25
CA GLY A 200 2.26 -1.46 4.13
C GLY A 200 3.45 -2.14 3.47
N ALA A 201 3.30 -2.54 2.20
CA ALA A 201 4.38 -3.13 1.41
C ALA A 201 5.53 -2.13 1.21
N VAL A 202 5.22 -0.88 0.88
CA VAL A 202 6.20 0.22 0.72
C VAL A 202 6.91 0.50 2.05
N TRP A 203 6.16 0.63 3.15
CA TRP A 203 6.72 0.80 4.49
C TRP A 203 7.71 -0.32 4.83
N HIS A 204 7.33 -1.57 4.63
CA HIS A 204 8.20 -2.71 4.94
C HIS A 204 9.45 -2.76 4.05
N ASN A 205 9.30 -2.56 2.74
CA ASN A 205 10.40 -2.68 1.77
C ASN A 205 11.43 -1.54 1.88
N PHE A 206 10.98 -0.31 2.14
CA PHE A 206 11.83 0.88 2.05
C PHE A 206 12.19 1.49 3.41
N VAL A 207 11.44 1.17 4.47
CA VAL A 207 11.71 1.69 5.82
C VAL A 207 12.18 0.59 6.74
N VAL A 208 11.39 -0.47 6.91
CA VAL A 208 11.65 -1.51 7.92
C VAL A 208 12.85 -2.39 7.54
N LEU A 209 12.80 -3.07 6.39
CA LEU A 209 13.86 -3.99 5.98
C LEU A 209 15.25 -3.35 5.88
N PRO A 210 15.42 -2.15 5.27
CA PRO A 210 16.71 -1.50 5.26
C PRO A 210 17.18 -1.11 6.68
N THR A 211 16.26 -0.87 7.62
CA THR A 211 16.61 -0.61 9.03
C THR A 211 17.21 -1.81 9.70
N ILE A 212 16.58 -2.98 9.56
CA ILE A 212 17.13 -4.24 10.11
C ILE A 212 18.50 -4.55 9.51
N ARG A 213 18.64 -4.42 8.19
CA ARG A 213 19.92 -4.71 7.51
C ARG A 213 21.06 -3.84 8.04
N ALA A 214 20.76 -2.60 8.43
CA ALA A 214 21.73 -1.70 9.02
C ALA A 214 21.90 -1.89 10.55
N HIS A 215 20.86 -2.38 11.24
CA HIS A 215 20.82 -2.59 12.70
C HIS A 215 20.12 -3.93 13.00
N PRO A 216 20.85 -5.07 12.94
CA PRO A 216 20.25 -6.39 13.06
C PRO A 216 19.56 -6.65 14.40
N ASP A 217 20.01 -5.98 15.46
CA ASP A 217 19.43 -5.97 16.80
C ASP A 217 18.04 -5.34 16.87
N ALA A 218 17.62 -4.56 15.87
CA ALA A 218 16.25 -4.05 15.76
C ALA A 218 15.22 -5.12 15.32
N ALA A 219 15.62 -6.38 15.14
CA ALA A 219 14.76 -7.44 14.62
C ALA A 219 13.51 -7.71 15.48
N ALA A 220 13.60 -7.59 16.80
CA ALA A 220 12.46 -7.78 17.71
C ALA A 220 11.34 -6.75 17.44
N ALA A 221 11.71 -5.47 17.31
CA ALA A 221 10.78 -4.39 16.96
C ALA A 221 10.13 -4.58 15.58
N VAL A 222 10.77 -5.32 14.68
CA VAL A 222 10.18 -5.65 13.38
C VAL A 222 9.17 -6.79 13.46
N LYS A 223 9.37 -7.77 14.35
CA LYS A 223 8.40 -8.85 14.53
C LYS A 223 7.02 -8.29 14.90
N SER A 224 6.96 -7.28 15.77
CA SER A 224 5.70 -6.61 16.14
C SER A 224 5.04 -5.90 14.95
N GLN A 225 5.83 -5.20 14.12
CA GLN A 225 5.33 -4.53 12.90
C GLN A 225 4.81 -5.53 11.86
N ALA A 226 5.53 -6.64 11.65
CA ALA A 226 5.09 -7.70 10.75
C ALA A 226 3.83 -8.41 11.25
N HIS A 227 3.63 -8.52 12.57
CA HIS A 227 2.40 -9.04 13.15
C HIS A 227 1.22 -8.08 12.90
N ALA A 228 1.41 -6.77 13.12
CA ALA A 228 0.40 -5.76 12.81
C ALA A 228 -0.01 -5.79 11.32
N PHE A 229 0.96 -5.96 10.41
CA PHE A 229 0.69 -6.14 8.97
C PHE A 229 -0.17 -7.37 8.68
N ARG A 230 0.23 -8.53 9.22
CA ARG A 230 -0.51 -9.78 9.04
C ARG A 230 -1.95 -9.72 9.57
N ARG A 231 -2.20 -8.97 10.64
CA ARG A 231 -3.54 -8.81 11.22
C ARG A 231 -4.52 -8.07 10.30
N HIS A 232 -4.06 -7.07 9.55
CA HIS A 232 -4.94 -6.26 8.68
C HIS A 232 -5.17 -6.90 7.31
N LEU A 233 -4.25 -7.76 6.88
CA LEU A 233 -4.24 -8.29 5.53
C LEU A 233 -5.48 -9.13 5.16
N PRO A 234 -6.07 -9.97 6.04
CA PRO A 234 -7.31 -10.69 5.74
C PRO A 234 -8.46 -9.75 5.38
N VAL A 235 -8.67 -8.67 6.15
CA VAL A 235 -9.72 -7.68 5.90
C VAL A 235 -9.49 -7.00 4.55
N VAL A 236 -8.26 -6.57 4.29
CA VAL A 236 -7.87 -5.93 3.02
C VAL A 236 -8.11 -6.86 1.82
N ILE A 237 -7.75 -8.13 1.93
CA ILE A 237 -7.96 -9.15 0.89
C ILE A 237 -9.46 -9.33 0.63
N VAL A 238 -10.28 -9.47 1.68
CA VAL A 238 -11.74 -9.63 1.53
C VAL A 238 -12.36 -8.43 0.82
N VAL A 239 -11.97 -7.19 1.20
CA VAL A 239 -12.48 -5.99 0.54
C VAL A 239 -12.04 -5.95 -0.93
N LEU A 240 -10.76 -6.18 -1.23
CA LEU A 240 -10.26 -6.17 -2.62
C LEU A 240 -10.93 -7.24 -3.49
N PHE A 241 -11.15 -8.43 -2.93
CA PHE A 241 -11.82 -9.52 -3.62
C PHE A 241 -13.28 -9.15 -3.92
N ALA A 242 -14.05 -8.78 -2.89
CA ALA A 242 -15.47 -8.46 -3.05
C ALA A 242 -15.70 -7.29 -4.02
N THR A 243 -14.95 -6.21 -3.86
CA THR A 243 -15.04 -5.03 -4.75
C THR A 243 -14.51 -5.32 -6.15
N GLY A 244 -13.49 -6.18 -6.29
CA GLY A 244 -12.95 -6.61 -7.58
C GLY A 244 -13.91 -7.50 -8.36
N VAL A 245 -14.61 -8.42 -7.69
CA VAL A 245 -15.67 -9.26 -8.30
C VAL A 245 -16.81 -8.38 -8.80
N TYR A 246 -17.27 -7.42 -7.99
CA TYR A 246 -18.31 -6.47 -8.39
C TYR A 246 -17.91 -5.68 -9.65
N GLN A 247 -16.71 -5.09 -9.65
CA GLN A 247 -16.21 -4.31 -10.79
C GLN A 247 -16.03 -5.17 -12.04
N THR A 248 -15.58 -6.41 -11.87
CA THR A 248 -15.42 -7.38 -12.98
C THR A 248 -16.77 -7.74 -13.59
N GLY A 249 -17.76 -8.06 -12.77
CA GLY A 249 -19.11 -8.39 -13.23
C GLY A 249 -19.76 -7.26 -14.01
N ARG A 250 -19.48 -6.01 -13.64
CA ARG A 250 -19.93 -4.81 -14.37
C ARG A 250 -19.22 -4.63 -15.72
N LEU A 251 -17.94 -4.99 -15.80
CA LEU A 251 -17.12 -4.79 -17.00
C LEU A 251 -17.36 -5.88 -18.06
N VAL A 252 -17.49 -7.15 -17.65
CA VAL A 252 -17.47 -8.31 -18.55
C VAL A 252 -18.72 -9.19 -18.44
N GLY A 253 -19.59 -8.93 -17.46
CA GLY A 253 -20.66 -9.85 -17.07
C GLY A 253 -20.16 -11.01 -16.21
N TYR A 254 -21.09 -11.90 -15.83
CA TYR A 254 -20.80 -13.08 -14.99
C TYR A 254 -20.76 -14.40 -15.78
N SER A 255 -20.70 -14.36 -17.12
CA SER A 255 -20.67 -15.59 -17.92
C SER A 255 -19.27 -16.22 -17.90
N MET A 256 -19.20 -17.52 -17.64
CA MET A 256 -17.93 -18.27 -17.64
C MET A 256 -17.24 -18.19 -19.00
N THR A 257 -18.00 -18.17 -20.09
CA THR A 257 -17.49 -18.00 -21.45
C THR A 257 -16.81 -16.65 -21.65
N ALA A 258 -17.29 -15.57 -21.03
CA ALA A 258 -16.63 -14.27 -21.11
C ALA A 258 -15.32 -14.23 -20.29
N LEU A 259 -15.24 -15.00 -19.21
CA LEU A 259 -14.05 -15.11 -18.36
C LEU A 259 -12.93 -15.96 -18.98
N THR A 260 -13.27 -17.00 -19.76
CA THR A 260 -12.26 -17.88 -20.38
C THR A 260 -12.02 -17.57 -21.85
N GLY A 261 -12.98 -17.00 -22.56
CA GLY A 261 -12.90 -16.75 -24.01
C GLY A 261 -12.33 -15.38 -24.40
N THR A 262 -12.04 -14.49 -23.45
CA THR A 262 -11.62 -13.11 -23.76
C THR A 262 -10.29 -12.75 -23.10
N THR A 263 -9.50 -11.86 -23.75
CA THR A 263 -8.27 -11.30 -23.16
C THR A 263 -8.56 -10.61 -21.81
N VAL A 264 -9.74 -10.00 -21.65
CA VAL A 264 -10.17 -9.37 -20.39
C VAL A 264 -10.30 -10.44 -19.31
N GLY A 265 -11.01 -11.52 -19.62
CA GLY A 265 -11.20 -12.65 -18.73
C GLY A 265 -9.88 -13.29 -18.28
N HIS A 266 -8.90 -13.42 -19.18
CA HIS A 266 -7.55 -13.89 -18.80
C HIS A 266 -6.84 -12.96 -17.80
N VAL A 267 -6.90 -11.63 -18.00
CA VAL A 267 -6.29 -10.67 -17.05
C VAL A 267 -6.98 -10.73 -15.70
N VAL A 268 -8.32 -10.81 -15.68
CA VAL A 268 -9.10 -10.98 -14.45
C VAL A 268 -8.72 -12.28 -13.74
N THR A 269 -8.67 -13.39 -14.47
CA THR A 269 -8.31 -14.71 -13.94
C THR A 269 -6.90 -14.69 -13.36
N GLY A 270 -5.93 -14.10 -14.07
CA GLY A 270 -4.56 -13.94 -13.58
C GLY A 270 -4.50 -13.17 -12.27
N LYS A 271 -5.28 -12.10 -12.11
CA LYS A 271 -5.37 -11.36 -10.85
C LYS A 271 -5.98 -12.19 -9.72
N LEU A 272 -7.04 -12.94 -10.00
CA LEU A 272 -7.67 -13.82 -9.01
C LEU A 272 -6.71 -14.92 -8.55
N VAL A 273 -5.93 -15.50 -9.47
CA VAL A 273 -4.88 -16.47 -9.15
C VAL A 273 -3.80 -15.85 -8.26
N VAL A 274 -3.31 -14.65 -8.60
CA VAL A 274 -2.33 -13.93 -7.77
C VAL A 274 -2.90 -13.64 -6.38
N LEU A 275 -4.15 -13.18 -6.29
CA LEU A 275 -4.79 -12.87 -5.02
C LEU A 275 -5.00 -14.14 -4.17
N ALA A 276 -5.43 -15.24 -4.79
CA ALA A 276 -5.58 -16.53 -4.13
C ALA A 276 -4.23 -17.06 -3.62
N ALA A 277 -3.17 -16.98 -4.43
CA ALA A 277 -1.82 -17.39 -4.03
C ALA A 277 -1.29 -16.56 -2.85
N LEU A 278 -1.47 -15.23 -2.89
CA LEU A 278 -1.10 -14.34 -1.79
C LEU A 278 -1.91 -14.67 -0.52
N THR A 279 -3.21 -14.91 -0.65
CA THR A 279 -4.10 -15.27 0.47
C THR A 279 -3.69 -16.59 1.10
N GLY A 280 -3.46 -17.63 0.29
CA GLY A 280 -3.00 -18.93 0.75
C GLY A 280 -1.68 -18.84 1.51
N LEU A 281 -0.72 -18.05 1.00
CA LEU A 281 0.55 -17.83 1.66
C LEU A 281 0.40 -17.11 3.01
N VAL A 282 -0.50 -16.13 3.10
CA VAL A 282 -0.80 -15.45 4.36
C VAL A 282 -1.43 -16.41 5.36
N ALA A 283 -2.42 -17.21 4.94
CA ALA A 283 -3.07 -18.20 5.78
C ALA A 283 -2.08 -19.23 6.35
N ILE A 284 -1.18 -19.76 5.49
CA ILE A 284 -0.13 -20.70 5.92
C ILE A 284 0.81 -20.05 6.94
N ASN A 285 1.20 -18.78 6.72
CA ASN A 285 2.11 -18.08 7.63
C ASN A 285 1.49 -17.72 8.97
N VAL A 286 0.18 -17.46 9.01
CA VAL A 286 -0.56 -17.24 10.26
C VAL A 286 -0.64 -18.54 11.06
N LYS A 287 -0.99 -19.67 10.42
CA LYS A 287 -1.08 -20.98 11.10
C LYS A 287 0.24 -21.45 11.72
N LYS A 288 1.39 -21.09 11.12
CA LYS A 288 2.72 -21.46 11.63
C LYS A 288 3.21 -20.60 12.80
N ASN A 289 2.60 -19.44 13.07
CA ASN A 289 3.00 -18.54 14.15
C ASN A 289 1.76 -18.04 14.91
N PRO A 290 1.01 -18.94 15.59
CA PRO A 290 -0.15 -18.55 16.40
C PRO A 290 0.24 -17.61 17.56
#